data_AF-A5JHI9-F1
#
_entry.id   AF-A5JHI9-F1
#
_cell.length_a   1.000
_cell.length_b   1.000
_cell.length_c   1.000
_cell.angle_alpha   90.00
_cell.angle_beta   90.00
_cell.angle_gamma   90.00
#
_symmetry.space_group_name_H-M   'P 1'
#
loop_
_entity.id
_entity.type
_entity.pdbx_description
1 polymer ?
#
loop_
_entity_poly.entity_id
_entity_poly.type
_entity_poly.pdbx_seq_one_letter_code
_entity_poly.pdbx_strand_id
1 'polypeptide(L)'
;MLYNTRYNILHDTKPEETTMQAPLSNERIHEVADQLAAAGQRPTLAAVREALGGGSFTTISEAMKLWRKQASEQEQLQPLVEALPDVLQQAALTTAAAVWREAQALAASRLEAERQALAQAQETLEAEQAETVELVALLERDLELSRTELADVVAKAADAEVVSNARITKNANELDSLRAELTQAVLRAERAEAKAVEIERRAVDLRAELDRAHQDADKTAAALAEQKTVADKYRAAVEHEKAKNVELDSASKRLLEQYQQAAADLVKATEKADQAAVEIAELKTVQQAAQEASIQAAAANARLETVEKQAADLLDRLTRANTVDKKKGSKE
;
A
#
# COMPACT_ATOMS: atom_id res chain seq x y z
N MET A 1 115.32 44.29 -9.90
CA MET A 1 114.83 44.49 -11.28
C MET A 1 115.57 45.72 -11.81
N LEU A 2 116.70 45.62 -12.52
CA LEU A 2 116.83 45.22 -13.95
C LEU A 2 115.77 45.98 -14.76
N TYR A 3 116.04 46.99 -15.60
CA TYR A 3 117.17 47.38 -16.47
C TYR A 3 117.11 48.93 -16.61
N ASN A 4 118.14 49.76 -16.43
CA ASN A 4 119.40 49.94 -17.20
C ASN A 4 119.12 50.05 -18.71
N THR A 5 119.50 51.06 -19.51
CA THR A 5 120.70 51.91 -19.50
C THR A 5 120.65 52.82 -20.75
N ARG A 6 121.32 53.98 -20.70
CA ARG A 6 122.16 54.60 -21.77
C ARG A 6 121.47 55.08 -23.08
N TYR A 7 121.88 56.15 -23.77
CA TYR A 7 123.18 56.76 -24.07
C TYR A 7 122.88 58.24 -24.43
N ASN A 8 123.41 59.27 -23.76
CA ASN A 8 124.69 59.96 -24.01
C ASN A 8 125.23 59.92 -25.45
N ILE A 9 125.51 61.08 -26.04
CA ILE A 9 126.83 61.54 -26.51
C ILE A 9 126.63 62.73 -27.45
N LEU A 10 127.11 63.88 -26.96
CA LEU A 10 127.56 65.02 -27.75
C LEU A 10 128.52 64.56 -28.84
N HIS A 11 128.37 65.01 -30.09
CA HIS A 11 129.51 65.50 -30.86
C HIS A 11 129.08 66.53 -31.90
N ASP A 12 129.85 67.61 -31.83
CA ASP A 12 129.91 68.81 -32.64
C ASP A 12 130.44 68.49 -34.04
N THR A 13 129.70 68.91 -35.07
CA THR A 13 130.25 69.13 -36.42
C THR A 13 129.48 70.27 -37.11
N LYS A 14 130.00 71.51 -37.00
CA LYS A 14 130.02 72.48 -38.12
C LYS A 14 131.13 72.06 -39.12
N PRO A 15 131.21 72.55 -40.37
CA PRO A 15 130.47 73.64 -41.05
C PRO A 15 129.86 73.17 -42.42
N GLU A 16 129.05 73.94 -43.13
CA GLU A 16 129.50 74.81 -44.24
C GLU A 16 128.39 75.77 -44.67
N GLU A 17 128.84 76.94 -45.11
CA GLU A 17 128.07 78.11 -45.50
C GLU A 17 127.23 77.86 -46.77
N THR A 18 125.97 78.26 -46.72
CA THR A 18 125.27 78.70 -47.93
C THR A 18 124.34 79.85 -47.55
N THR A 19 124.71 81.04 -48.04
CA THR A 19 123.90 82.26 -48.05
C THR A 19 122.54 82.02 -48.69
N MET A 20 121.48 81.98 -47.88
CA MET A 20 120.13 82.35 -48.27
C MET A 20 119.50 83.14 -47.12
N GLN A 21 119.16 84.39 -47.40
CA GLN A 21 118.48 85.32 -46.49
C GLN A 21 117.21 84.67 -45.92
N ALA A 22 117.17 84.47 -44.59
CA ALA A 22 115.91 84.15 -43.93
C ALA A 22 114.96 85.34 -44.12
N PRO A 23 113.72 85.14 -44.60
CA PRO A 23 112.77 86.23 -44.71
C PRO A 23 112.52 86.79 -43.30
N LEU A 24 112.74 88.09 -43.10
CA LEU A 24 112.32 88.78 -41.88
C LEU A 24 110.84 88.45 -41.64
N SER A 25 110.53 87.74 -40.56
CA SER A 25 109.16 87.34 -40.26
C SER A 25 108.35 88.55 -39.80
N ASN A 26 107.07 88.58 -40.16
CA ASN A 26 106.15 89.65 -39.75
C ASN A 26 106.10 89.76 -38.21
N GLU A 27 106.13 88.63 -37.50
CA GLU A 27 106.18 88.56 -36.04
C GLU A 27 107.37 89.32 -35.46
N ARG A 28 108.58 89.13 -36.03
CA ARG A 28 109.77 89.84 -35.55
C ARG A 28 109.69 91.34 -35.80
N ILE A 29 109.06 91.74 -36.90
CA ILE A 29 108.82 93.15 -37.22
C ILE A 29 107.80 93.75 -36.24
N HIS A 30 106.75 93.00 -35.88
CA HIS A 30 105.74 93.41 -34.90
C HIS A 30 106.32 93.53 -33.50
N GLU A 31 107.12 92.56 -33.05
CA GLU A 31 107.81 92.61 -31.76
C GLU A 31 108.70 93.84 -31.61
N VAL A 32 109.46 94.19 -32.65
CA VAL A 32 110.31 95.38 -32.64
C VAL A 32 109.47 96.66 -32.68
N ALA A 33 108.35 96.66 -33.43
CA ALA A 33 107.42 97.78 -33.43
C ALA A 33 106.76 98.00 -32.05
N ASP A 34 106.38 96.91 -31.37
CA ASP A 34 105.85 96.93 -30.00
C ASP A 34 106.89 97.43 -29.00
N GLN A 35 108.15 96.98 -29.11
CA GLN A 35 109.24 97.47 -28.26
C GLN A 35 109.51 98.97 -28.44
N LEU A 36 109.47 99.46 -29.69
CA LEU A 36 109.62 100.88 -29.98
C LEU A 36 108.43 101.69 -29.43
N ALA A 37 107.21 101.19 -29.60
CA ALA A 37 106.00 101.82 -29.05
C ALA A 37 106.01 101.84 -27.52
N ALA A 38 106.40 100.74 -26.87
CA ALA A 38 106.54 100.63 -25.41
C ALA A 38 107.66 101.54 -24.87
N ALA A 39 108.71 101.78 -25.64
CA ALA A 39 109.76 102.76 -25.33
C ALA A 39 109.32 104.22 -25.58
N GLY A 40 108.06 104.47 -25.94
CA GLY A 40 107.51 105.80 -26.22
C GLY A 40 107.99 106.41 -27.54
N GLN A 41 108.67 105.64 -28.39
CA GLN A 41 109.12 106.08 -29.70
C GLN A 41 108.08 105.71 -30.76
N ARG A 42 107.93 106.55 -31.80
CA ARG A 42 107.03 106.23 -32.90
C ARG A 42 107.67 105.13 -33.76
N PRO A 43 107.09 103.91 -33.86
CA PRO A 43 107.61 102.86 -34.72
C PRO A 43 107.37 103.22 -36.19
N THR A 44 108.29 104.02 -36.73
CA THR A 44 108.32 104.37 -38.16
C THR A 44 109.03 103.27 -38.94
N LEU A 45 108.80 103.18 -40.26
CA LEU A 45 109.45 102.18 -41.11
C LEU A 45 110.99 102.24 -41.03
N ALA A 46 111.54 103.46 -40.86
CA ALA A 46 112.98 103.67 -40.70
C ALA A 46 113.48 103.14 -39.35
N ALA A 47 112.82 103.50 -38.24
CA ALA A 47 113.19 103.08 -36.89
C ALA A 47 113.12 101.55 -36.72
N VAL A 48 112.06 100.93 -37.27
CA VAL A 48 111.88 99.48 -37.24
C VAL A 48 112.96 98.78 -38.06
N ARG A 49 113.35 99.31 -39.23
CA ARG A 49 114.42 98.75 -40.06
C ARG A 49 115.80 98.89 -39.42
N GLU A 50 116.07 100.02 -38.77
CA GLU A 50 117.30 100.27 -38.04
C GLU A 50 117.45 99.31 -36.86
N ALA A 51 116.39 99.15 -36.06
CA ALA A 51 116.36 98.21 -34.94
C ALA A 51 116.44 96.73 -35.37
N LEU A 52 115.99 96.38 -36.57
CA LEU A 52 116.13 95.05 -37.16
C LEU A 52 117.49 94.80 -37.83
N GLY A 53 118.32 95.85 -38.00
CA GLY A 53 119.64 95.75 -38.65
C GLY A 53 119.59 95.63 -40.19
N GLY A 54 118.44 95.87 -40.82
CA GLY A 54 118.26 95.77 -42.27
C GLY A 54 116.94 95.12 -42.70
N GLY A 55 116.70 95.04 -44.01
CA GLY A 55 115.48 94.44 -44.59
C GLY A 55 114.87 95.22 -45.75
N SER A 56 113.99 94.56 -46.52
CA SER A 56 113.22 95.22 -47.60
C SER A 56 112.15 96.12 -47.01
N PHE A 57 112.11 97.39 -47.45
CA PHE A 57 111.09 98.35 -47.04
C PHE A 57 109.67 97.91 -47.44
N THR A 58 109.51 97.10 -48.48
CA THR A 58 108.20 96.58 -48.89
C THR A 58 107.67 95.54 -47.91
N THR A 59 108.52 94.63 -47.44
CA THR A 59 108.15 93.61 -46.45
C THR A 59 107.86 94.25 -45.09
N ILE A 60 108.69 95.21 -44.66
CA ILE A 60 108.49 95.93 -43.40
C ILE A 60 107.23 96.79 -43.46
N SER A 61 106.90 97.41 -44.59
CA SER A 61 105.70 98.25 -44.70
C SER A 61 104.41 97.44 -44.68
N GLU A 62 104.36 96.27 -45.31
CA GLU A 62 103.22 95.36 -45.24
C GLU A 62 103.05 94.79 -43.82
N ALA A 63 104.13 94.35 -43.17
CA ALA A 63 104.10 93.93 -41.78
C ALA A 63 103.64 95.06 -40.84
N MET A 64 104.15 96.28 -41.00
CA MET A 64 103.77 97.44 -40.19
C MET A 64 102.34 97.95 -40.44
N LYS A 65 101.77 97.71 -41.63
CA LYS A 65 100.34 97.96 -41.88
C LYS A 65 99.47 96.99 -41.09
N LEU A 66 99.83 95.70 -41.09
CA LEU A 66 99.14 94.68 -40.29
C LEU A 66 99.28 94.97 -38.79
N TRP A 67 100.48 95.34 -38.34
CA TRP A 67 100.74 95.74 -36.96
C TRP A 67 99.88 96.94 -36.55
N ARG A 68 99.86 98.03 -37.35
CA ARG A 68 99.01 99.20 -37.06
C ARG A 68 97.53 98.84 -37.00
N LYS A 69 97.07 97.93 -37.87
CA LYS A 69 95.68 97.45 -37.86
C LYS A 69 95.37 96.68 -36.58
N GLN A 70 96.24 95.73 -36.18
CA GLN A 70 96.09 94.96 -34.94
C GLN A 70 96.16 95.85 -33.70
N ALA A 71 97.10 96.80 -33.65
CA ALA A 71 97.20 97.79 -32.59
C ALA A 71 95.93 98.64 -32.48
N SER A 72 95.35 99.06 -33.61
CA SER A 72 94.08 99.81 -33.62
C SER A 72 92.87 98.96 -33.21
N GLU A 73 92.83 97.68 -33.56
CA GLU A 73 91.76 96.76 -33.13
C GLU A 73 91.85 96.46 -31.62
N GLN A 74 93.06 96.30 -31.07
CA GLN A 74 93.27 96.18 -29.62
C GLN A 74 92.92 97.46 -28.86
N GLU A 75 93.19 98.63 -29.43
CA GLU A 75 92.78 99.92 -28.86
C GLU A 75 91.25 100.10 -28.90
N GLN A 76 90.57 99.54 -29.91
CA GLN A 76 89.10 99.53 -30.00
C GLN A 76 88.43 98.49 -29.07
N LEU A 77 89.14 97.40 -28.75
CA LEU A 77 88.68 96.36 -27.82
C LEU A 77 89.05 96.66 -26.36
N GLN A 78 89.79 97.74 -26.10
CA GLN A 78 89.88 98.29 -24.76
C GLN A 78 88.47 98.71 -24.36
N PRO A 79 87.87 98.08 -23.33
CA PRO A 79 86.55 98.48 -22.94
C PRO A 79 86.66 99.94 -22.46
N LEU A 80 85.94 100.85 -23.12
CA LEU A 80 85.55 102.14 -22.56
C LEU A 80 84.66 101.84 -21.34
N VAL A 81 85.27 101.36 -20.27
CA VAL A 81 84.65 101.29 -18.95
C VAL A 81 84.77 102.70 -18.39
N GLU A 82 83.92 103.60 -18.85
CA GLU A 82 83.51 104.65 -17.93
C GLU A 82 82.77 103.92 -16.82
N ALA A 83 83.46 103.74 -15.68
CA ALA A 83 82.90 103.05 -14.54
C ALA A 83 81.57 103.72 -14.21
N LEU A 84 80.49 102.95 -14.24
CA LEU A 84 79.16 103.43 -13.87
C LEU A 84 79.31 104.17 -12.52
N PRO A 85 78.87 105.43 -12.37
CA PRO A 85 79.07 106.19 -11.15
C PRO A 85 78.64 105.39 -9.91
N ASP A 86 79.44 105.42 -8.84
CA ASP A 86 79.27 104.57 -7.64
C ASP A 86 77.83 104.58 -7.09
N VAL A 87 77.15 105.73 -7.17
CA VAL A 87 75.76 105.92 -6.75
C VAL A 87 74.80 105.00 -7.52
N LEU A 88 74.98 104.86 -8.84
CA LEU A 88 74.15 103.99 -9.67
C LEU A 88 74.47 102.51 -9.45
N GLN A 89 75.75 102.16 -9.19
CA GLN A 89 76.13 100.79 -8.82
C GLN A 89 75.51 100.37 -7.48
N GLN A 90 75.58 101.23 -6.46
CA GLN A 90 74.98 100.97 -5.15
C GLN A 90 73.46 100.85 -5.24
N ALA A 91 72.79 101.71 -6.03
CA ALA A 91 71.36 101.62 -6.27
C ALA A 91 70.96 100.31 -6.98
N ALA A 92 71.74 99.87 -7.97
CA ALA A 92 71.52 98.59 -8.67
C ALA A 92 71.69 97.39 -7.73
N LEU A 93 72.75 97.35 -6.92
CA LEU A 93 72.98 96.30 -5.93
C LEU A 93 71.89 96.26 -4.86
N THR A 94 71.44 97.43 -4.39
CA THR A 94 70.36 97.53 -3.40
C THR A 94 69.04 97.00 -3.97
N THR A 95 68.72 97.36 -5.22
CA THR A 95 67.52 96.87 -5.92
C THR A 95 67.59 95.36 -6.17
N ALA A 96 68.73 94.85 -6.64
CA ALA A 96 68.94 93.42 -6.83
C ALA A 96 68.83 92.64 -5.51
N ALA A 97 69.37 93.17 -4.41
CA ALA A 97 69.24 92.56 -3.08
C ALA A 97 67.79 92.57 -2.58
N ALA A 98 67.02 93.62 -2.88
CA ALA A 98 65.60 93.68 -2.53
C ALA A 98 64.77 92.66 -3.33
N VAL A 99 64.97 92.59 -4.65
CA VAL A 99 64.33 91.58 -5.51
C VAL A 99 64.69 90.16 -5.06
N TRP A 100 65.98 89.92 -4.75
CA TRP A 100 66.44 88.62 -4.26
C TRP A 100 65.79 88.26 -2.92
N ARG A 101 65.71 89.21 -1.98
CA ARG A 101 65.04 88.99 -0.68
C ARG A 101 63.57 88.64 -0.86
N GLU A 102 62.87 89.34 -1.75
CA GLU A 102 61.45 89.06 -2.04
C GLU A 102 61.28 87.70 -2.72
N ALA A 103 62.14 87.35 -3.68
CA ALA A 103 62.14 86.04 -4.32
C ALA A 103 62.38 84.91 -3.30
N GLN A 104 63.32 85.10 -2.38
CA GLN A 104 63.62 84.15 -1.29
C GLN A 104 62.44 84.05 -0.30
N ALA A 105 61.79 85.16 0.04
CA ALA A 105 60.61 85.17 0.89
C ALA A 105 59.43 84.44 0.23
N LEU A 106 59.19 84.67 -1.06
CA LEU A 106 58.15 83.98 -1.83
C LEU A 106 58.46 82.48 -1.96
N ALA A 107 59.71 82.10 -2.22
CA ALA A 107 60.13 80.70 -2.28
C ALA A 107 59.96 79.99 -0.93
N ALA A 108 60.33 80.65 0.17
CA ALA A 108 60.15 80.13 1.52
C ALA A 108 58.66 79.96 1.87
N SER A 109 57.82 80.93 1.52
CA SER A 109 56.36 80.86 1.71
C SER A 109 55.73 79.71 0.93
N ARG A 110 56.11 79.53 -0.35
CA ARG A 110 55.65 78.40 -1.18
C ARG A 110 56.09 77.05 -0.62
N LEU A 111 57.35 76.93 -0.19
CA LEU A 111 57.86 75.71 0.43
C LEU A 111 57.11 75.37 1.72
N GLU A 112 56.80 76.37 2.55
CA GLU A 112 56.03 76.16 3.77
C GLU A 112 54.58 75.74 3.46
N ALA A 113 53.94 76.36 2.46
CA ALA A 113 52.62 75.96 2.00
C ALA A 113 52.59 74.52 1.45
N GLU A 114 53.60 74.12 0.67
CA GLU A 114 53.74 72.74 0.16
C GLU A 114 53.96 71.74 1.30
N ARG A 115 54.78 72.09 2.30
CA ARG A 115 54.99 71.24 3.49
C ARG A 115 53.70 71.07 4.29
N GLN A 116 52.93 72.14 4.48
CA GLN A 116 51.64 72.08 5.17
C GLN A 116 50.63 71.24 4.38
N ALA A 117 50.56 71.41 3.06
CA ALA A 117 49.69 70.61 2.21
C ALA A 117 50.09 69.12 2.22
N LEU A 118 51.39 68.81 2.20
CA LEU A 118 51.88 67.44 2.30
C LEU A 118 51.57 66.82 3.67
N ALA A 119 51.77 67.59 4.75
CA ALA A 119 51.45 67.13 6.11
C ALA A 119 49.95 66.84 6.26
N GLN A 120 49.09 67.72 5.73
CA GLN A 120 47.64 67.50 5.71
C GLN A 120 47.26 66.27 4.88
N ALA A 121 47.86 66.09 3.70
CA ALA A 121 47.62 64.93 2.85
C ALA A 121 48.06 63.61 3.51
N GLN A 122 49.17 63.65 4.26
CA GLN A 122 49.64 62.51 5.06
C GLN A 122 48.65 62.19 6.19
N GLU A 123 48.20 63.20 6.95
CA GLU A 123 47.22 63.01 8.01
C GLU A 123 45.89 62.45 7.48
N THR A 124 45.40 62.95 6.34
CA THR A 124 44.17 62.41 5.73
C THR A 124 44.34 60.96 5.26
N LEU A 125 45.49 60.63 4.67
CA LEU A 125 45.76 59.27 4.21
C LEU A 125 45.91 58.29 5.39
N GLU A 126 46.56 58.71 6.47
CA GLU A 126 46.67 57.93 7.70
C GLU A 126 45.29 57.71 8.34
N ALA A 127 44.42 58.74 8.35
CA ALA A 127 43.05 58.62 8.83
C ALA A 127 42.21 57.66 7.98
N GLU A 128 42.27 57.76 6.65
CA GLU A 128 41.57 56.86 5.72
C GLU A 128 42.07 55.41 5.84
N GLN A 129 43.39 55.22 6.04
CA GLN A 129 43.97 53.90 6.30
C GLN A 129 43.48 53.31 7.62
N ALA A 130 43.41 54.12 8.68
CA ALA A 130 42.88 53.69 9.96
C ALA A 130 41.40 53.27 9.85
N GLU A 131 40.57 54.08 9.19
CA GLU A 131 39.15 53.76 8.96
C GLU A 131 38.99 52.47 8.14
N THR A 132 39.81 52.28 7.10
CA THR A 132 39.79 51.06 6.29
C THR A 132 40.15 49.83 7.11
N VAL A 133 41.15 49.92 7.99
CA VAL A 133 41.55 48.81 8.87
C VAL A 133 40.43 48.48 9.85
N GLU A 134 39.77 49.48 10.44
CA GLU A 134 38.62 49.27 11.32
C GLU A 134 37.45 48.61 10.60
N LEU A 135 37.13 49.05 9.37
CA LEU A 135 36.09 48.45 8.54
C LEU A 135 36.41 47.00 8.17
N VAL A 136 37.66 46.70 7.81
CA VAL A 136 38.09 45.32 7.53
C VAL A 136 37.93 44.44 8.76
N ALA A 137 38.36 44.91 9.94
CA ALA A 137 38.20 44.17 11.18
C ALA A 137 36.72 43.92 11.53
N LEU A 138 35.85 44.90 11.28
CA LEU A 138 34.40 44.74 11.46
C LEU A 138 33.83 43.70 10.50
N LEU A 139 34.18 43.76 9.21
CA LEU A 139 33.71 42.82 8.20
C LEU A 139 34.21 41.39 8.46
N GLU A 140 35.44 41.22 8.93
CA GLU A 140 35.98 39.92 9.33
C GLU A 140 35.19 39.33 10.51
N ARG A 141 34.83 40.17 11.49
CA ARG A 141 34.01 39.75 12.62
C ARG A 141 32.60 39.33 12.20
N ASP A 142 31.95 40.12 11.34
CA ASP A 142 30.60 39.84 10.86
C ASP A 142 30.57 38.60 9.96
N LEU A 143 31.61 38.39 9.16
CA LEU A 143 31.79 37.19 8.35
C LEU A 143 32.00 35.95 9.22
N GLU A 144 32.77 36.05 10.30
CA GLU A 144 32.94 34.94 11.25
C GLU A 144 31.62 34.64 11.98
N LEU A 145 30.90 35.66 12.46
CA LEU A 145 29.57 35.49 13.05
C LEU A 145 28.61 34.80 12.07
N SER A 146 28.53 35.28 10.84
CA SER A 146 27.67 34.70 9.80
C SER A 146 28.04 33.24 9.49
N ARG A 147 29.34 32.90 9.49
CA ARG A 147 29.82 31.51 9.32
C ARG A 147 29.39 30.62 10.49
N THR A 148 29.50 31.11 11.72
CA THR A 148 29.09 30.35 12.90
C THR A 148 27.58 30.12 12.91
N GLU A 149 26.78 31.13 12.55
CA GLU A 149 25.32 31.01 12.42
C GLU A 149 24.94 30.02 11.30
N LEU A 150 25.60 30.09 10.14
CA LEU A 150 25.41 29.13 9.05
C LEU A 150 25.74 27.70 9.49
N ALA A 151 26.86 27.50 10.19
CA ALA A 151 27.25 26.19 10.69
C ALA A 151 26.21 25.63 11.68
N ASP A 152 25.69 26.46 12.59
CA ASP A 152 24.65 26.08 13.55
C ASP A 152 23.32 25.74 12.86
N VAL A 153 22.89 26.55 11.89
CA VAL A 153 21.68 26.27 11.10
C VAL A 153 21.82 24.98 10.29
N VAL A 154 22.97 24.74 9.66
CA VAL A 154 23.24 23.50 8.91
C VAL A 154 23.24 22.29 9.85
N ALA A 155 23.85 22.39 11.04
CA ALA A 155 23.82 21.32 12.04
C ALA A 155 22.39 21.02 12.49
N LYS A 156 21.60 22.05 12.83
CA LYS A 156 20.18 21.88 13.21
C LYS A 156 19.34 21.28 12.09
N ALA A 157 19.60 21.65 10.83
CA ALA A 157 18.91 21.10 9.67
C ALA A 157 19.24 19.61 9.48
N ALA A 158 20.52 19.23 9.62
CA ALA A 158 20.95 17.84 9.55
C ALA A 158 20.32 16.99 10.67
N ASP A 159 20.31 17.49 11.91
CA ASP A 159 19.65 16.82 13.03
C ASP A 159 18.14 16.64 12.81
N ALA A 160 17.47 17.69 12.30
CA ALA A 160 16.06 17.65 11.97
C ALA A 160 15.74 16.64 10.85
N GLU A 161 16.61 16.52 9.85
CA GLU A 161 16.48 15.54 8.78
C GLU A 161 16.61 14.11 9.31
N VAL A 162 17.61 13.85 10.17
CA VAL A 162 17.79 12.54 10.83
C VAL A 162 16.55 12.15 11.63
N VAL A 163 16.02 13.07 12.45
CA VAL A 163 14.81 12.83 13.25
C VAL A 163 13.58 12.61 12.35
N SER A 164 13.44 13.39 11.28
CA SER A 164 12.33 13.24 10.32
C SER A 164 12.38 11.88 9.62
N ASN A 165 13.55 11.48 9.13
CA ASN A 165 13.75 10.20 8.46
C ASN A 165 13.48 9.02 9.42
N ALA A 166 13.96 9.09 10.66
CA ALA A 166 13.66 8.08 11.68
C ALA A 166 12.15 7.96 11.94
N ARG A 167 11.43 9.08 11.99
CA ARG A 167 9.96 9.10 12.13
C ARG A 167 9.25 8.53 10.92
N ILE A 168 9.70 8.84 9.70
CA ILE A 168 9.16 8.28 8.46
C ILE A 168 9.32 6.76 8.45
N THR A 169 10.52 6.24 8.77
CA THR A 169 10.77 4.80 8.84
C THR A 169 9.91 4.13 9.91
N LYS A 170 9.77 4.73 11.10
CA LYS A 170 8.91 4.20 12.16
C LYS A 170 7.45 4.11 11.70
N ASN A 171 6.92 5.18 11.12
CA ASN A 171 5.53 5.21 10.64
C ASN A 171 5.30 4.23 9.49
N ALA A 172 6.29 4.04 8.60
CA ALA A 172 6.21 3.04 7.53
C ALA A 172 6.10 1.61 8.10
N ASN A 173 6.91 1.28 9.11
CA ASN A 173 6.85 -0.02 9.77
C ASN A 173 5.51 -0.24 10.50
N GLU A 174 4.97 0.79 11.16
CA GLU A 174 3.65 0.73 11.81
C GLU A 174 2.53 0.52 10.78
N LEU A 175 2.58 1.20 9.63
CA LEU A 175 1.64 1.01 8.54
C LEU A 175 1.68 -0.41 7.96
N ASP A 176 2.88 -0.98 7.79
CA ASP A 176 3.01 -2.34 7.28
C ASP A 176 2.51 -3.38 8.29
N SER A 177 2.73 -3.17 9.60
CA SER A 177 2.15 -4.00 10.66
C SER A 177 0.62 -3.93 10.64
N LEU A 178 0.04 -2.73 10.58
CA LEU A 178 -1.41 -2.54 10.51
C LEU A 178 -2.03 -3.16 9.26
N ARG A 179 -1.34 -3.09 8.11
CA ARG A 179 -1.76 -3.77 6.88
C ARG A 179 -1.78 -5.27 7.05
N ALA A 180 -0.75 -5.86 7.66
CA ALA A 180 -0.70 -7.29 7.92
C ALA A 180 -1.82 -7.73 8.88
N GLU A 181 -2.06 -6.96 9.94
CA GLU A 181 -3.17 -7.19 10.88
C GLU A 181 -4.53 -7.11 10.20
N LEU A 182 -4.74 -6.10 9.33
CA LEU A 182 -5.96 -5.94 8.56
C LEU A 182 -6.19 -7.13 7.63
N THR A 183 -5.17 -7.58 6.89
CA THR A 183 -5.26 -8.78 6.04
C THR A 183 -5.64 -10.00 6.87
N GLN A 184 -5.04 -10.20 8.05
CA GLN A 184 -5.41 -11.31 8.93
C GLN A 184 -6.85 -11.19 9.44
N ALA A 185 -7.31 -9.99 9.80
CA ALA A 185 -8.66 -9.74 10.26
C ALA A 185 -9.69 -10.05 9.17
N VAL A 186 -9.44 -9.62 7.93
CA VAL A 186 -10.28 -9.93 6.77
C VAL A 186 -10.36 -11.44 6.54
N LEU A 187 -9.23 -12.15 6.52
CA LEU A 187 -9.23 -13.62 6.37
C LEU A 187 -9.96 -14.34 7.51
N ARG A 188 -9.90 -13.83 8.74
CA ARG A 188 -10.66 -14.37 9.87
C ARG A 188 -12.17 -14.14 9.69
N ALA A 189 -12.56 -12.95 9.21
CA ALA A 189 -13.94 -12.61 8.92
C ALA A 189 -14.52 -13.51 7.81
N GLU A 190 -13.82 -13.65 6.68
CA GLU A 190 -14.23 -14.52 5.56
C GLU A 190 -14.41 -15.98 6.01
N ARG A 191 -13.50 -16.49 6.86
CA ARG A 191 -13.64 -17.85 7.44
C ARG A 191 -14.82 -17.97 8.39
N ALA A 192 -15.11 -16.93 9.16
CA ALA A 192 -16.26 -16.91 10.06
C ALA A 192 -17.57 -16.88 9.26
N GLU A 193 -17.64 -16.07 8.21
CA GLU A 193 -18.78 -16.00 7.29
C GLU A 193 -19.01 -17.34 6.59
N ALA A 194 -17.97 -17.97 6.04
CA ALA A 194 -18.09 -19.29 5.42
C ALA A 194 -18.61 -20.37 6.40
N LYS A 195 -18.17 -20.33 7.66
CA LYS A 195 -18.70 -21.22 8.71
C LYS A 195 -20.15 -20.91 9.06
N ALA A 196 -20.54 -19.64 9.11
CA ALA A 196 -21.92 -19.25 9.39
C ALA A 196 -22.86 -19.78 8.29
N VAL A 197 -22.49 -19.60 7.02
CA VAL A 197 -23.27 -20.13 5.87
C VAL A 197 -23.41 -21.65 5.93
N GLU A 198 -22.35 -22.39 6.26
CA GLU A 198 -22.43 -23.86 6.38
C GLU A 198 -23.29 -24.29 7.59
N ILE A 199 -23.22 -23.57 8.71
CA ILE A 199 -24.09 -23.83 9.87
C ILE A 199 -25.56 -23.58 9.50
N GLU A 200 -25.85 -22.49 8.79
CA GLU A 200 -27.20 -22.19 8.30
C GLU A 200 -27.72 -23.29 7.36
N ARG A 201 -26.88 -23.75 6.42
CA ARG A 201 -27.22 -24.86 5.52
C ARG A 201 -27.54 -26.14 6.29
N ARG A 202 -26.69 -26.53 7.25
CA ARG A 202 -26.93 -27.70 8.11
C ARG A 202 -28.18 -27.56 8.96
N ALA A 203 -28.47 -26.36 9.46
CA ALA A 203 -29.68 -26.12 10.24
C ALA A 203 -30.94 -26.29 9.38
N VAL A 204 -30.91 -25.88 8.11
CA VAL A 204 -31.99 -26.14 7.15
C VAL A 204 -32.14 -27.63 6.85
N ASP A 205 -31.03 -28.33 6.59
CA ASP A 205 -31.05 -29.78 6.31
C ASP A 205 -31.63 -30.56 7.51
N LEU A 206 -31.16 -30.27 8.73
CA LEU A 206 -31.64 -30.91 9.96
C LEU A 206 -33.12 -30.62 10.23
N ARG A 207 -33.61 -29.41 9.94
CA ARG A 207 -35.04 -29.10 10.04
C ARG A 207 -35.85 -29.94 9.04
N ALA A 208 -35.39 -30.05 7.80
CA ALA A 208 -36.06 -30.86 6.79
C ALA A 208 -36.04 -32.37 7.13
N GLU A 209 -34.98 -32.86 7.76
CA GLU A 209 -34.90 -34.23 8.29
C GLU A 209 -35.84 -34.45 9.47
N LEU A 210 -35.92 -33.49 10.40
CA LEU A 210 -36.83 -33.53 11.53
C LEU A 210 -38.30 -33.53 11.07
N ASP A 211 -38.66 -32.69 10.10
CA ASP A 211 -40.01 -32.66 9.52
C ASP A 211 -40.37 -33.98 8.85
N ARG A 212 -39.42 -34.61 8.13
CA ARG A 212 -39.59 -35.95 7.53
C ARG A 212 -39.80 -37.02 8.62
N ALA A 213 -38.98 -37.00 9.67
CA ALA A 213 -39.12 -37.94 10.78
C ALA A 213 -40.48 -37.78 11.49
N HIS A 214 -40.97 -36.56 11.67
CA HIS A 214 -42.31 -36.30 12.19
C HIS A 214 -43.41 -36.85 11.27
N GLN A 215 -43.33 -36.60 9.96
CA GLN A 215 -44.30 -37.14 9.00
C GLN A 215 -44.32 -38.67 8.99
N ASP A 216 -43.16 -39.31 9.10
CA ASP A 216 -43.08 -40.77 9.15
C ASP A 216 -43.60 -41.33 10.49
N ALA A 217 -43.35 -40.63 11.61
CA ALA A 217 -43.95 -40.94 12.90
C ALA A 217 -45.49 -40.83 12.85
N ASP A 218 -46.02 -39.79 12.22
CA ASP A 218 -47.48 -39.62 12.05
C ASP A 218 -48.09 -40.71 11.17
N LYS A 219 -47.43 -41.07 10.05
CA LYS A 219 -47.87 -42.18 9.18
C LYS A 219 -47.85 -43.51 9.91
N THR A 220 -46.80 -43.80 10.68
CA THR A 220 -46.71 -45.06 11.44
C THR A 220 -47.73 -45.10 12.56
N ALA A 221 -48.00 -43.98 13.24
CA ALA A 221 -49.08 -43.87 14.22
C ALA A 221 -50.46 -44.11 13.58
N ALA A 222 -50.72 -43.54 12.41
CA ALA A 222 -51.95 -43.76 11.65
C ALA A 222 -52.12 -45.23 11.22
N ALA A 223 -51.07 -45.85 10.67
CA ALA A 223 -51.07 -47.25 10.29
C ALA A 223 -51.28 -48.19 11.50
N LEU A 224 -50.67 -47.87 12.65
CA LEU A 224 -50.88 -48.61 13.90
C LEU A 224 -52.32 -48.47 14.41
N ALA A 225 -52.92 -47.28 14.30
CA ALA A 225 -54.32 -47.07 14.65
C ALA A 225 -55.25 -47.89 13.74
N GLU A 226 -55.01 -47.88 12.43
CA GLU A 226 -55.76 -48.71 11.47
C GLU A 226 -55.61 -50.20 11.80
N GLN A 227 -54.38 -50.68 12.04
CA GLN A 227 -54.12 -52.07 12.41
C GLN A 227 -54.88 -52.47 13.70
N LYS A 228 -54.94 -51.59 14.71
CA LYS A 228 -55.75 -51.81 15.92
C LYS A 228 -57.23 -51.95 15.59
N THR A 229 -57.79 -51.06 14.76
CA THR A 229 -59.20 -51.17 14.38
C THR A 229 -59.50 -52.48 13.63
N VAL A 230 -58.58 -52.93 12.77
CA VAL A 230 -58.70 -54.21 12.07
C VAL A 230 -58.62 -55.36 13.06
N ALA A 231 -57.67 -55.34 14.01
CA ALA A 231 -57.54 -56.35 15.05
C ALA A 231 -58.80 -56.41 15.94
N ASP A 232 -59.38 -55.28 16.31
CA ASP A 232 -60.63 -55.21 17.08
C ASP A 232 -61.82 -55.81 16.30
N LYS A 233 -61.93 -55.53 14.99
CA LYS A 233 -62.94 -56.16 14.12
C LYS A 233 -62.75 -57.67 14.04
N TYR A 234 -61.52 -58.15 13.85
CA TYR A 234 -61.24 -59.60 13.85
C TYR A 234 -61.57 -60.23 15.20
N ARG A 235 -61.20 -59.58 16.32
CA ARG A 235 -61.53 -60.06 17.66
C ARG A 235 -63.04 -60.15 17.86
N ALA A 236 -63.79 -59.13 17.46
CA ALA A 236 -65.26 -59.14 17.51
C ALA A 236 -65.85 -60.27 16.64
N ALA A 237 -65.33 -60.49 15.43
CA ALA A 237 -65.76 -61.58 14.56
C ALA A 237 -65.47 -62.97 15.16
N VAL A 238 -64.29 -63.15 15.78
CA VAL A 238 -63.93 -64.39 16.48
C VAL A 238 -64.87 -64.64 17.67
N GLU A 239 -65.17 -63.62 18.47
CA GLU A 239 -66.11 -63.76 19.59
C GLU A 239 -67.55 -64.05 19.11
N HIS A 240 -67.99 -63.44 18.01
CA HIS A 240 -69.27 -63.75 17.37
C HIS A 240 -69.34 -65.20 16.89
N GLU A 241 -68.31 -65.69 16.19
CA GLU A 241 -68.26 -67.09 15.74
C GLU A 241 -68.18 -68.08 16.91
N LYS A 242 -67.47 -67.74 17.98
CA LYS A 242 -67.49 -68.55 19.22
C LYS A 242 -68.90 -68.61 19.81
N ALA A 243 -69.60 -67.48 19.93
CA ALA A 243 -70.97 -67.45 20.44
C ALA A 243 -71.90 -68.30 19.58
N LYS A 244 -71.81 -68.17 18.25
CA LYS A 244 -72.58 -68.99 17.30
C LYS A 244 -72.26 -70.48 17.42
N ASN A 245 -70.99 -70.86 17.63
CA ASN A 245 -70.62 -72.26 17.86
C ASN A 245 -71.21 -72.80 19.17
N VAL A 246 -71.25 -72.01 20.24
CA VAL A 246 -71.92 -72.39 21.50
C VAL A 246 -73.42 -72.57 21.27
N GLU A 247 -74.06 -71.67 20.52
CA GLU A 247 -75.47 -71.81 20.14
C GLU A 247 -75.69 -73.08 19.31
N LEU A 248 -74.84 -73.34 18.31
CA LEU A 248 -74.90 -74.53 17.46
C LEU A 248 -74.69 -75.82 18.27
N ASP A 249 -73.77 -75.84 19.23
CA ASP A 249 -73.55 -76.97 20.14
C ASP A 249 -74.79 -77.20 21.02
N SER A 250 -75.37 -76.13 21.56
CA SER A 250 -76.60 -76.21 22.33
C SER A 250 -77.81 -76.69 21.50
N ALA A 251 -77.91 -76.25 20.24
CA ALA A 251 -78.94 -76.67 19.30
C ALA A 251 -78.76 -78.13 18.89
N SER A 252 -77.52 -78.55 18.62
CA SER A 252 -77.15 -79.94 18.36
C SER A 252 -77.52 -80.84 19.53
N LYS A 253 -77.26 -80.40 20.77
CA LYS A 253 -77.63 -81.13 21.98
C LYS A 253 -79.14 -81.25 22.14
N ARG A 254 -79.91 -80.17 21.95
CA ARG A 254 -81.38 -80.21 21.97
C ARG A 254 -81.92 -81.13 20.88
N LEU A 255 -81.36 -81.09 19.68
CA LEU A 255 -81.76 -81.95 18.57
C LEU A 255 -81.47 -83.42 18.90
N LEU A 256 -80.32 -83.71 19.51
CA LEU A 256 -79.99 -85.06 19.99
C LEU A 256 -80.99 -85.54 21.06
N GLU A 257 -81.34 -84.68 22.02
CA GLU A 257 -82.37 -84.96 23.04
C GLU A 257 -83.74 -85.22 22.39
N GLN A 258 -84.13 -84.41 21.38
CA GLN A 258 -85.35 -84.64 20.59
C GLN A 258 -85.30 -85.96 19.81
N TYR A 259 -84.18 -86.30 19.19
CA TYR A 259 -84.01 -87.58 18.49
C TYR A 259 -84.10 -88.76 19.46
N GLN A 260 -83.48 -88.67 20.64
CA GLN A 260 -83.57 -89.69 21.67
C GLN A 260 -85.00 -89.85 22.19
N GLN A 261 -85.71 -88.72 22.40
CA GLN A 261 -87.10 -88.72 22.82
C GLN A 261 -88.01 -89.33 21.75
N ALA A 262 -87.85 -88.94 20.48
CA ALA A 262 -88.61 -89.48 19.36
C ALA A 262 -88.33 -90.99 19.17
N ALA A 263 -87.09 -91.44 19.34
CA ALA A 263 -86.74 -92.85 19.32
C ALA A 263 -87.41 -93.61 20.47
N ALA A 264 -87.41 -93.05 21.69
CA ALA A 264 -88.10 -93.65 22.84
C ALA A 264 -89.63 -93.70 22.63
N ASP A 265 -90.21 -92.65 22.07
CA ASP A 265 -91.64 -92.61 21.75
C ASP A 265 -92.00 -93.58 20.61
N LEU A 266 -91.10 -93.78 19.63
CA LEU A 266 -91.23 -94.82 18.60
C LEU A 266 -91.20 -96.22 19.21
N VAL A 267 -90.28 -96.49 20.14
CA VAL A 267 -90.22 -97.78 20.88
C VAL A 267 -91.53 -98.04 21.62
N LYS A 268 -92.05 -97.03 22.33
CA LYS A 268 -93.36 -97.14 23.01
C LYS A 268 -94.51 -97.37 22.02
N ALA A 269 -94.47 -96.73 20.85
CA ALA A 269 -95.48 -96.92 19.82
C ALA A 269 -95.40 -98.34 19.22
N THR A 270 -94.21 -98.89 19.01
CA THR A 270 -94.03 -100.28 18.58
C THR A 270 -94.49 -101.26 19.65
N GLU A 271 -94.17 -101.03 20.93
CA GLU A 271 -94.68 -101.87 22.03
C GLU A 271 -96.22 -101.86 22.11
N LYS A 272 -96.84 -100.67 21.93
CA LYS A 272 -98.30 -100.56 21.84
C LYS A 272 -98.86 -101.25 20.59
N ALA A 273 -98.17 -101.18 19.45
CA ALA A 273 -98.58 -101.87 18.23
C ALA A 273 -98.48 -103.39 18.39
N ASP A 274 -97.45 -103.88 19.08
CA ASP A 274 -97.28 -105.29 19.42
C ASP A 274 -98.37 -105.76 20.39
N GLN A 275 -98.70 -104.96 21.41
CA GLN A 275 -99.84 -105.23 22.30
C GLN A 275 -101.17 -105.27 21.54
N ALA A 276 -101.41 -104.30 20.64
CA ALA A 276 -102.60 -104.32 19.79
C ALA A 276 -102.61 -105.53 18.84
N ALA A 277 -101.45 -106.00 18.36
CA ALA A 277 -101.36 -107.20 17.54
C ALA A 277 -101.69 -108.47 18.35
N VAL A 278 -101.30 -108.53 19.62
CA VAL A 278 -101.70 -109.59 20.56
C VAL A 278 -103.21 -109.54 20.81
N GLU A 279 -103.78 -108.37 21.09
CA GLU A 279 -105.23 -108.20 21.26
C GLU A 279 -106.01 -108.57 19.98
N ILE A 280 -105.51 -108.21 18.80
CA ILE A 280 -106.11 -108.62 17.51
C ILE A 280 -106.02 -110.14 17.33
N ALA A 281 -104.92 -110.78 17.73
CA ALA A 281 -104.79 -112.23 17.69
C ALA A 281 -105.78 -112.92 18.66
N GLU A 282 -105.94 -112.39 19.87
CA GLU A 282 -106.93 -112.85 20.84
C GLU A 282 -108.36 -112.69 20.30
N LEU A 283 -108.70 -111.52 19.74
CA LEU A 283 -110.00 -111.29 19.09
C LEU A 283 -110.26 -112.28 17.95
N LYS A 284 -109.23 -112.63 17.19
CA LYS A 284 -109.33 -113.63 16.12
C LYS A 284 -109.61 -115.03 16.67
N THR A 285 -109.00 -115.41 17.79
CA THR A 285 -109.32 -116.69 18.47
C THR A 285 -110.74 -116.71 19.04
N VAL A 286 -111.20 -115.60 19.61
CA VAL A 286 -112.60 -115.46 20.09
C VAL A 286 -113.58 -115.54 18.93
N GLN A 287 -113.27 -114.94 17.78
CA GLN A 287 -114.10 -115.00 16.58
C GLN A 287 -114.17 -116.42 16.00
N GLN A 288 -113.06 -117.16 15.99
CA GLN A 288 -113.04 -118.57 15.58
C GLN A 288 -113.90 -119.44 16.52
N ALA A 289 -113.77 -119.23 17.84
CA ALA A 289 -114.61 -119.92 18.83
C ALA A 289 -116.12 -119.58 18.66
N ALA A 290 -116.45 -118.33 18.34
CA ALA A 290 -117.82 -117.91 18.05
C ALA A 290 -118.37 -118.55 16.75
N GLN A 291 -117.53 -118.71 15.73
CA GLN A 291 -117.88 -119.44 14.52
C GLN A 291 -118.16 -120.93 14.80
N GLU A 292 -117.33 -121.59 15.61
CA GLU A 292 -117.55 -122.98 16.03
C GLU A 292 -118.84 -123.13 16.85
N ALA A 293 -119.12 -122.21 17.77
CA ALA A 293 -120.37 -122.18 18.52
C ALA A 293 -121.59 -121.98 17.61
N SER A 294 -121.48 -121.17 16.56
CA SER A 294 -122.54 -121.00 15.56
C SER A 294 -122.79 -122.27 14.73
N ILE A 295 -121.74 -123.01 14.38
CA ILE A 295 -121.87 -124.30 13.68
C ILE A 295 -122.54 -125.33 14.58
N GLN A 296 -122.21 -125.33 15.88
CA GLN A 296 -122.86 -126.20 16.87
C GLN A 296 -124.34 -125.84 17.09
N ALA A 297 -124.67 -124.53 17.12
CA ALA A 297 -126.06 -124.06 17.21
C ALA A 297 -126.88 -124.45 15.97
N ALA A 298 -126.30 -124.36 14.77
CA ALA A 298 -126.94 -124.83 13.55
C ALA A 298 -127.21 -126.34 13.57
N ALA A 299 -126.27 -127.15 14.11
CA ALA A 299 -126.45 -128.59 14.28
C ALA A 299 -127.51 -128.94 15.34
N ALA A 300 -127.67 -128.13 16.38
CA ALA A 300 -128.73 -128.29 17.38
C ALA A 300 -130.11 -127.95 16.82
N ASN A 301 -130.23 -126.90 15.99
CA ASN A 301 -131.49 -126.54 15.33
C ASN A 301 -131.95 -127.60 14.33
N ALA A 302 -131.04 -128.21 13.57
CA ALA A 302 -131.39 -129.31 12.67
C ALA A 302 -131.94 -130.54 13.43
N ARG A 303 -131.50 -130.78 14.68
CA ARG A 303 -132.05 -131.83 15.57
C ARG A 303 -133.42 -131.47 16.11
N LEU A 304 -133.67 -130.19 16.42
CA LEU A 304 -134.97 -129.67 16.84
C LEU A 304 -136.02 -129.83 15.73
N GLU A 305 -135.65 -129.52 14.49
CA GLU A 305 -136.53 -129.66 13.31
C GLU A 305 -136.92 -131.13 13.04
N THR A 306 -136.04 -132.08 13.39
CA THR A 306 -136.35 -133.52 13.29
C THR A 306 -137.28 -134.01 14.40
N VAL A 307 -137.14 -133.48 15.62
CA VAL A 307 -138.02 -133.80 16.75
C VAL A 307 -139.42 -133.19 16.56
N GLU A 308 -139.51 -131.98 16.00
CA GLU A 308 -140.81 -131.35 15.68
C GLU A 308 -141.55 -132.11 14.57
N LYS A 309 -140.85 -132.64 13.56
CA LYS A 309 -141.45 -133.53 12.54
C LYS A 309 -141.98 -134.84 13.14
N GLN A 310 -141.32 -135.37 14.17
CA GLN A 310 -141.77 -136.57 14.90
C GLN A 310 -142.97 -136.28 15.82
N ALA A 311 -143.06 -135.07 16.39
CA ALA A 311 -144.20 -134.64 17.20
C ALA A 311 -145.47 -134.38 16.36
N ALA A 312 -145.33 -133.84 15.15
CA ALA A 312 -146.45 -133.63 14.22
C ALA A 312 -147.08 -134.96 13.75
N ASP A 313 -146.28 -136.01 13.55
CA ASP A 313 -146.74 -137.33 13.09
C ASP A 313 -147.44 -138.15 14.20
N LEU A 314 -147.13 -137.88 15.47
CA LEU A 314 -147.83 -138.47 16.63
C LEU A 314 -149.17 -137.79 16.94
N LEU A 315 -149.28 -136.48 16.68
CA LEU A 315 -150.52 -135.72 16.85
C LEU A 315 -151.59 -136.09 15.81
N ASP A 316 -151.20 -136.42 14.58
CA ASP A 316 -152.11 -136.87 13.52
C ASP A 316 -152.62 -138.33 13.72
N ARG A 317 -151.94 -139.11 14.58
CA ARG A 317 -152.36 -140.45 15.01
C ARG A 317 -153.31 -140.45 16.21
N LEU A 318 -153.27 -139.43 17.07
CA LEU A 318 -154.10 -139.36 18.29
C LEU A 318 -155.52 -138.79 18.05
N THR A 319 -155.73 -137.95 17.05
CA THR A 319 -157.08 -137.44 16.71
C THR A 319 -157.91 -138.38 15.84
N ARG A 320 -157.28 -139.33 15.13
CA ARG A 320 -158.00 -140.43 14.43
C ARG A 320 -158.54 -141.52 15.37
N ALA A 321 -158.31 -141.42 16.68
CA ALA A 321 -158.71 -142.43 17.69
C ALA A 321 -159.82 -141.98 18.66
N ASN A 322 -160.44 -140.80 18.49
CA ASN A 322 -161.46 -140.29 19.43
C ASN A 322 -162.82 -139.96 18.80
N THR A 323 -163.19 -140.68 17.74
CA THR A 323 -164.58 -140.87 17.32
C THR A 323 -165.12 -142.13 18.01
N VAL A 324 -166.29 -142.02 18.67
CA VAL A 324 -167.09 -143.10 19.34
C VAL A 324 -166.81 -143.26 20.85
N ASP A 325 -167.54 -142.54 21.73
CA ASP A 325 -168.74 -143.05 22.43
C ASP A 325 -169.22 -142.14 23.60
N LYS A 326 -170.23 -141.28 23.35
CA LYS A 326 -171.27 -140.82 24.31
C LYS A 326 -172.24 -139.83 23.63
N LYS A 327 -173.51 -140.23 23.49
CA LYS A 327 -174.63 -139.39 23.02
C LYS A 327 -175.17 -138.51 24.15
N LYS A 328 -175.43 -137.23 23.85
CA LYS A 328 -176.45 -136.28 24.40
C LYS A 328 -176.41 -136.02 25.92
N GLY A 329 -176.44 -134.79 26.44
CA GLY A 329 -176.71 -133.46 25.90
C GLY A 329 -177.30 -132.59 27.02
N SER A 330 -177.50 -131.30 26.72
CA SER A 330 -178.47 -130.36 27.32
C SER A 330 -177.88 -129.13 28.04
N LYS A 331 -178.06 -127.99 27.35
CA LYS A 331 -178.45 -126.64 27.81
C LYS A 331 -177.48 -125.92 28.76
N GLU A 332 -177.08 -124.68 28.52
CA GLU A 332 -177.69 -123.55 27.79
C GLU A 332 -176.78 -122.94 26.71
#